data_AF-A0A1Q6F3R5-F1
#
_entry.id   AF-A0A1Q6F3R5-F1
#
_cell.length_a   1.000
_cell.length_b   1.000
_cell.length_c   1.000
_cell.angle_alpha   90.00
_cell.angle_beta   90.00
_cell.angle_gamma   90.00
#
_symmetry.space_group_name_H-M   'P 1'
#
loop_
_entity.id
_entity.type
_entity.pdbx_description
1 polymer ?
#
loop_
_entity_poly.entity_id
_entity_poly.type
_entity_poly.pdbx_seq_one_letter_code
_entity_poly.pdbx_strand_id
1 'polypeptide(L)'
;MKEKLLALLKTKFVGVDSAILDRIATNKAEAMTDEAQLPAIVEGIGFQDVLQSYGDYRAGDATQTAVRNYEKKHNLKDGKSVIPAPGGGEQQLEPGNKNNSQTFDPEAFEERIKSFIQNTMKPYTEKIEGFEAAQTQAQRAATIREKAHALGLDDDTLSIIKIDDNDDVDQVLSKAAKMFVKSGIGVTPPLFGGGESGDKMSAAMAARLDRKKAAEDYKTSAIKGLN
;
A
#
# COMPACT_ATOMS: atom_id res chain seq x y z
N MET A 1 -9.23 -13.69 30.04
CA MET A 1 -10.21 -13.83 28.94
C MET A 1 -10.08 -12.76 27.85
N LYS A 2 -10.30 -11.48 28.16
CA LYS A 2 -10.20 -10.37 27.18
C LYS A 2 -8.88 -10.34 26.39
N GLU A 3 -7.73 -10.47 27.05
CA GLU A 3 -6.43 -10.39 26.38
C GLU A 3 -6.18 -11.55 25.38
N LYS A 4 -6.65 -12.76 25.72
CA LYS A 4 -6.58 -13.92 24.82
C LYS A 4 -7.47 -13.72 23.59
N LEU A 5 -8.67 -13.19 23.79
CA LEU A 5 -9.60 -12.86 22.71
C LEU A 5 -9.03 -11.77 21.78
N LEU A 6 -8.41 -10.75 22.37
CA LEU A 6 -7.78 -9.65 21.66
C LEU A 6 -6.59 -10.12 20.81
N ALA A 7 -5.75 -11.01 21.34
CA ALA A 7 -4.64 -11.59 20.59
C ALA A 7 -5.15 -12.35 19.35
N LEU A 8 -6.18 -13.17 19.51
CA LEU A 8 -6.81 -13.91 18.40
C LEU A 8 -7.45 -12.97 17.37
N LEU A 9 -8.12 -11.90 17.82
CA LEU A 9 -8.71 -10.88 16.95
C LEU A 9 -7.64 -10.10 16.16
N LYS A 10 -6.48 -9.80 16.76
CA LYS A 10 -5.35 -9.16 16.06
C LYS A 10 -4.78 -10.04 14.96
N THR A 11 -4.74 -11.35 15.17
CA THR A 11 -4.30 -12.31 14.14
C THR A 11 -5.33 -12.44 13.00
N LYS A 12 -6.63 -12.40 13.32
CA LYS A 12 -7.71 -12.51 12.31
C LYS A 12 -7.89 -11.22 11.49
N PHE A 13 -7.79 -10.06 12.13
CA PHE A 13 -8.05 -8.75 11.53
C PHE A 13 -6.77 -7.92 11.40
N VAL A 14 -5.90 -8.34 10.49
CA VAL A 14 -4.66 -7.62 10.20
C VAL A 14 -4.99 -6.27 9.54
N GLY A 15 -4.49 -5.17 10.11
CA GLY A 15 -4.72 -3.81 9.61
C GLY A 15 -5.90 -3.05 10.25
N VAL A 16 -6.64 -3.68 11.16
CA VAL A 16 -7.67 -2.99 11.98
C VAL A 16 -7.03 -2.35 13.21
N ASP A 17 -7.49 -1.16 13.57
CA ASP A 17 -6.98 -0.42 14.72
C ASP A 17 -7.15 -1.22 16.03
N SER A 18 -6.08 -1.25 16.83
CA SER A 18 -6.04 -2.03 18.07
C SER A 18 -7.06 -1.60 19.12
N ALA A 19 -7.48 -0.33 19.15
CA ALA A 19 -8.48 0.17 20.07
C ALA A 19 -9.89 -0.33 19.70
N ILE A 20 -10.16 -0.52 18.42
CA ILE A 20 -11.42 -1.11 17.93
C ILE A 20 -11.48 -2.59 18.29
N LEU A 21 -10.39 -3.33 18.04
CA LEU A 21 -10.28 -4.74 18.45
C LEU A 21 -10.37 -4.91 19.98
N ASP A 22 -9.81 -3.97 20.75
CA ASP A 22 -9.89 -3.99 22.22
C ASP A 22 -11.31 -3.79 22.73
N ARG A 23 -12.09 -2.90 22.10
CA ARG A 23 -13.52 -2.72 22.44
C ARG A 23 -14.36 -3.94 22.09
N ILE A 24 -14.16 -4.52 20.91
CA ILE A 24 -14.87 -5.76 20.52
C ILE A 24 -14.52 -6.88 21.50
N ALA A 25 -13.23 -7.02 21.85
CA ALA A 25 -12.80 -7.98 22.84
C ALA A 25 -13.42 -7.71 24.22
N THR A 26 -13.57 -6.44 24.63
CA THR A 26 -14.23 -6.07 25.90
C THR A 26 -15.70 -6.44 25.88
N ASN A 27 -16.45 -5.98 24.87
CA ASN A 27 -17.89 -6.22 24.74
C ASN A 27 -18.23 -7.72 24.66
N LYS A 28 -17.42 -8.50 23.94
CA LYS A 28 -17.63 -9.95 23.83
C LYS A 28 -17.15 -10.66 25.09
N ALA A 29 -16.05 -10.24 25.72
CA ALA A 29 -15.56 -10.83 26.97
C ALA A 29 -16.52 -10.61 28.16
N GLU A 30 -17.29 -9.53 28.18
CA GLU A 30 -18.33 -9.29 29.21
C GLU A 30 -19.49 -10.29 29.11
N ALA A 31 -19.83 -10.72 27.89
CA ALA A 31 -20.84 -11.75 27.65
C ALA A 31 -20.28 -13.18 27.76
N MET A 32 -18.97 -13.35 28.02
CA MET A 32 -18.30 -14.64 28.05
C MET A 32 -18.01 -15.09 29.48
N THR A 33 -18.42 -16.32 29.78
CA THR A 33 -18.13 -16.99 31.05
C THR A 33 -17.16 -18.16 30.92
N ASP A 34 -16.83 -18.59 29.69
CA ASP A 34 -16.05 -19.80 29.43
C ASP A 34 -14.94 -19.59 28.37
N GLU A 35 -13.71 -20.01 28.70
CA GLU A 35 -12.52 -19.84 27.84
C GLU A 35 -12.52 -20.80 26.65
N ALA A 36 -13.23 -21.92 26.73
CA ALA A 36 -13.24 -22.94 25.66
C ALA A 36 -13.91 -22.46 24.36
N GLN A 37 -14.79 -21.44 24.43
CA GLN A 37 -15.50 -20.91 23.27
C GLN A 37 -14.78 -19.75 22.56
N LEU A 38 -13.60 -19.34 23.06
CA LEU A 38 -12.81 -18.25 22.48
C LEU A 38 -12.57 -18.40 20.96
N PRO A 39 -12.14 -19.56 20.43
CA PRO A 39 -11.87 -19.69 19.00
C PRO A 39 -13.14 -19.60 18.15
N ALA A 40 -14.23 -20.27 18.56
CA ALA A 40 -15.51 -20.28 17.84
C ALA A 40 -16.16 -18.88 17.77
N ILE A 41 -16.03 -18.10 18.84
CA ILE A 41 -16.54 -16.73 18.89
C ILE A 41 -15.69 -15.80 18.00
N VAL A 42 -14.36 -15.94 18.03
CA VAL A 42 -13.48 -15.18 17.13
C VAL A 42 -13.82 -15.47 15.67
N GLU A 43 -14.14 -16.71 15.33
CA GLU A 43 -14.62 -17.08 13.99
C GLU A 43 -15.96 -16.43 13.66
N GLY A 44 -16.89 -16.37 14.60
CA GLY A 44 -18.19 -15.71 14.44
C GLY A 44 -18.14 -14.18 14.37
N ILE A 45 -17.09 -13.53 14.88
CA ILE A 45 -16.90 -12.08 14.78
C ILE A 45 -16.52 -11.74 13.33
N GLY A 46 -17.37 -10.97 12.65
CA GLY A 46 -17.18 -10.57 11.27
C GLY A 46 -16.68 -9.14 11.11
N PHE A 47 -16.41 -8.73 9.87
CA PHE A 47 -16.12 -7.33 9.54
C PHE A 47 -17.29 -6.39 9.92
N GLN A 48 -18.53 -6.90 9.94
CA GLN A 48 -19.69 -6.14 10.38
C GLN A 48 -19.59 -5.70 11.86
N ASP A 49 -19.13 -6.57 12.76
CA ASP A 49 -18.90 -6.21 14.17
C ASP A 49 -17.80 -5.14 14.29
N VAL A 50 -16.77 -5.21 13.44
CA VAL A 50 -15.68 -4.23 13.39
C VAL A 50 -16.20 -2.86 12.95
N LEU A 51 -17.00 -2.81 11.88
CA LEU A 51 -17.60 -1.56 11.39
C LEU A 51 -18.57 -0.96 12.40
N GLN A 52 -19.37 -1.78 13.06
CA GLN A 52 -20.30 -1.32 14.09
C GLN A 52 -19.53 -0.74 15.30
N SER A 53 -18.48 -1.43 15.75
CA SER A 53 -17.62 -0.92 16.84
C SER A 53 -16.89 0.37 16.45
N TYR A 54 -16.53 0.55 15.18
CA TYR A 54 -15.94 1.80 14.69
C TYR A 54 -16.96 2.94 14.65
N GLY A 55 -18.18 2.66 14.19
CA GLY A 55 -19.28 3.63 14.21
C GLY A 55 -19.60 4.10 15.63
N ASP A 56 -19.70 3.17 16.57
CA ASP A 56 -19.91 3.47 17.99
C ASP A 56 -18.74 4.26 18.61
N TYR A 57 -17.50 3.93 18.24
CA TYR A 57 -16.32 4.68 18.66
C TYR A 57 -16.41 6.16 18.26
N ARG A 58 -16.83 6.44 17.03
CA ARG A 58 -16.97 7.81 16.52
C ARG A 58 -18.19 8.53 17.11
N ALA A 59 -19.30 7.84 17.33
CA ALA A 59 -20.48 8.40 17.98
C ALA A 59 -20.21 8.78 19.45
N GLY A 60 -19.49 7.91 20.19
CA GLY A 60 -19.06 8.17 21.56
C GLY A 60 -18.14 9.39 21.68
N ASP A 61 -17.16 9.53 20.78
CA ASP A 61 -16.22 10.66 20.81
C ASP A 61 -16.93 12.02 20.53
N ALA A 62 -17.90 12.00 19.62
CA ALA A 62 -18.74 13.17 19.32
C ALA A 62 -19.59 13.60 20.53
N THR A 63 -20.22 12.66 21.22
CA THR A 63 -21.06 12.96 22.40
C THR A 63 -20.24 13.50 23.57
N GLN A 64 -19.09 12.89 23.88
CA GLN A 64 -18.20 13.38 24.95
C GLN A 64 -17.66 14.79 24.65
N THR A 65 -17.29 15.04 23.40
CA THR A 65 -16.83 16.37 22.97
C THR A 65 -17.94 17.40 23.06
N ALA A 66 -19.17 17.07 22.66
CA ALA A 66 -20.32 17.95 22.77
C ALA A 66 -20.65 18.30 24.22
N VAL A 67 -20.68 17.29 25.11
CA VAL A 67 -20.91 17.48 26.55
C VAL A 67 -19.81 18.36 27.16
N ARG A 68 -18.53 18.07 26.87
CA ARG A 68 -17.40 18.84 27.40
C ARG A 68 -17.42 20.31 26.92
N ASN A 69 -17.79 20.55 25.67
CA ASN A 69 -17.95 21.89 25.13
C ASN A 69 -19.11 22.64 25.77
N TYR A 70 -20.24 21.95 25.99
CA TYR A 70 -21.39 22.50 26.70
C TYR A 70 -21.05 22.85 28.15
N GLU A 71 -20.40 21.93 28.87
CA GLU A 71 -19.96 22.10 30.25
C GLU A 71 -19.02 23.29 30.42
N LYS A 72 -18.05 23.43 29.51
CA LYS A 72 -17.13 24.58 29.49
C LYS A 72 -17.85 25.90 29.24
N LYS A 73 -18.86 25.92 28.36
CA LYS A 73 -19.64 27.13 28.05
C LYS A 73 -20.53 27.57 29.22
N HIS A 74 -21.01 26.62 30.01
CA HIS A 74 -21.98 26.86 31.08
C HIS A 74 -21.40 26.75 32.50
N ASN A 75 -20.07 26.64 32.64
CA ASN A 75 -19.40 26.41 33.93
C ASN A 75 -20.02 25.24 34.71
N LEU A 76 -20.21 24.13 34.00
CA LEU A 76 -20.69 22.87 34.56
C LEU A 76 -19.54 21.86 34.57
N LYS A 77 -19.63 20.89 35.47
CA LYS A 77 -18.81 19.68 35.54
C LYS A 77 -19.76 18.53 35.86
N ASP A 78 -19.80 17.51 35.02
CA ASP A 78 -20.74 16.37 35.11
C ASP A 78 -22.20 16.82 35.23
N GLY A 79 -22.58 17.84 34.45
CA GLY A 79 -23.92 18.45 34.48
C GLY A 79 -24.27 19.22 35.76
N LYS A 80 -23.33 19.39 36.71
CA LYS A 80 -23.53 20.19 37.93
C LYS A 80 -22.77 21.50 37.83
N SER A 81 -23.39 22.59 38.31
CA SER A 81 -22.73 23.88 38.43
C SER A 81 -21.50 23.76 39.32
N VAL A 82 -20.33 24.06 38.77
CA VAL A 82 -19.13 24.29 39.58
C VAL A 82 -19.26 25.72 40.10
N ILE A 83 -19.84 25.86 41.29
CA ILE A 83 -19.98 27.15 41.97
C ILE A 83 -18.56 27.72 42.17
N PRO A 84 -18.17 28.86 41.57
CA PRO A 84 -17.12 29.66 42.16
C PRO A 84 -17.70 30.29 43.44
N ALA A 85 -16.95 30.24 44.54
CA ALA A 85 -17.33 30.75 45.85
C ALA A 85 -18.00 32.16 45.77
N PRO A 86 -18.93 32.48 46.68
CA PRO A 86 -19.66 33.74 46.64
C PRO A 86 -18.71 34.89 46.99
N GLY A 87 -18.30 35.66 45.98
CA GLY A 87 -17.47 36.84 46.15
C GLY A 87 -16.35 36.90 45.13
N GLY A 88 -16.60 37.56 44.00
CA GLY A 88 -15.52 37.95 43.08
C GLY A 88 -15.95 38.10 41.64
N GLY A 89 -16.62 39.22 41.34
CA GLY A 89 -16.63 39.80 40.00
C GLY A 89 -17.75 39.32 39.09
N GLU A 90 -18.86 40.04 39.14
CA GLU A 90 -19.69 40.26 37.96
C GLU A 90 -18.77 40.77 36.83
N GLN A 91 -18.57 39.98 35.77
CA GLN A 91 -18.34 40.60 34.47
C GLN A 91 -19.71 40.98 33.92
N GLN A 92 -20.23 42.08 34.46
CA GLN A 92 -21.21 42.89 33.76
C GLN A 92 -20.54 43.34 32.45
N LEU A 93 -20.98 42.75 31.34
CA LEU A 93 -20.67 43.25 30.00
C LEU A 93 -21.25 44.66 29.90
N GLU A 94 -20.40 45.67 29.69
CA GLU A 94 -20.85 47.02 29.36
C GLU A 94 -21.80 47.00 28.15
N PRO A 95 -22.85 47.84 28.11
CA PRO A 95 -23.67 48.00 26.92
C PRO A 95 -22.93 48.90 25.92
N GLY A 96 -22.01 48.32 25.14
CA GLY A 96 -21.12 49.17 24.36
C GLY A 96 -20.21 48.56 23.30
N ASN A 97 -20.59 47.47 22.60
CA ASN A 97 -20.33 47.39 21.15
C ASN A 97 -21.18 46.28 20.51
N LYS A 98 -21.86 46.64 19.42
CA LYS A 98 -22.62 45.69 18.61
C LYS A 98 -21.65 44.73 17.91
N ASN A 99 -22.04 43.46 17.83
CA ASN A 99 -21.50 42.42 16.94
C ASN A 99 -20.19 41.75 17.39
N ASN A 100 -20.29 40.71 18.22
CA ASN A 100 -19.66 39.44 17.87
C ASN A 100 -20.38 38.26 18.56
N SER A 101 -21.70 38.19 18.38
CA SER A 101 -22.24 36.87 18.08
C SER A 101 -21.50 36.46 16.82
N GLN A 102 -20.58 35.50 16.91
CA GLN A 102 -20.18 34.76 15.72
C GLN A 102 -21.47 34.05 15.27
N THR A 103 -22.33 34.78 14.58
CA THR A 103 -23.49 34.24 13.88
C THR A 103 -22.89 33.11 13.08
N PHE A 104 -23.32 31.87 13.36
CA PHE A 104 -22.87 30.73 12.59
C PHE A 104 -23.27 31.01 11.15
N ASP A 105 -22.28 31.42 10.37
CA ASP A 105 -22.44 31.68 8.96
C ASP A 105 -22.22 30.34 8.26
N PRO A 106 -23.30 29.70 7.79
CA PRO A 106 -23.21 28.38 7.19
C PRO A 106 -22.30 28.40 5.95
N GLU A 107 -22.24 29.52 5.21
CA GLU A 107 -21.42 29.67 4.01
C GLU A 107 -19.94 29.79 4.38
N ALA A 108 -19.60 30.61 5.39
CA ALA A 108 -18.23 30.73 5.89
C ALA A 108 -17.72 29.42 6.54
N PHE A 109 -18.62 28.67 7.19
CA PHE A 109 -18.29 27.35 7.73
C PHE A 109 -18.05 26.32 6.62
N GLU A 110 -18.87 26.34 5.57
CA GLU A 110 -18.71 25.48 4.40
C GLU A 110 -17.39 25.77 3.66
N GLU A 111 -17.02 27.04 3.48
CA GLU A 111 -15.71 27.42 2.91
C GLU A 111 -14.54 26.96 3.78
N ARG A 112 -14.67 27.05 5.11
CA ARG A 112 -13.65 26.57 6.05
C ARG A 112 -13.49 25.04 6.01
N ILE A 113 -14.58 24.30 5.88
CA ILE A 113 -14.56 22.84 5.72
C ILE A 113 -13.97 22.47 4.36
N LYS A 114 -14.38 23.13 3.27
CA LYS A 114 -13.84 22.89 1.92
C LYS A 114 -12.34 23.16 1.86
N SER A 115 -11.88 24.28 2.40
CA SER A 115 -10.45 24.61 2.45
C SER A 115 -9.66 23.62 3.31
N PHE A 116 -10.21 23.16 4.44
CA PHE A 116 -9.59 22.12 5.26
C PHE A 116 -9.49 20.79 4.51
N ILE A 117 -10.57 20.34 3.87
CA ILE A 117 -10.58 19.11 3.05
C ILE A 117 -9.61 19.24 1.89
N GLN A 118 -9.64 20.35 1.13
CA GLN A 118 -8.72 20.57 0.03
C GLN A 118 -7.27 20.59 0.50
N ASN A 119 -6.93 21.29 1.58
CA ASN A 119 -5.55 21.36 2.07
C ASN A 119 -5.07 20.01 2.63
N THR A 120 -5.97 19.23 3.23
CA THR A 120 -5.65 17.89 3.73
C THR A 120 -5.51 16.89 2.59
N MET A 121 -6.33 17.01 1.53
CA MET A 121 -6.35 16.10 0.39
C MET A 121 -5.32 16.43 -0.68
N LYS A 122 -4.92 17.70 -0.86
CA LYS A 122 -3.86 18.15 -1.79
C LYS A 122 -2.61 17.25 -1.79
N PRO A 123 -1.96 16.96 -0.64
CA PRO A 123 -0.78 16.10 -0.63
C PRO A 123 -1.09 14.64 -0.98
N TYR A 124 -2.34 14.19 -0.90
CA TYR A 124 -2.75 12.86 -1.35
C TYR A 124 -3.08 12.86 -2.84
N THR A 125 -3.75 13.89 -3.36
CA THR A 125 -4.01 14.06 -4.79
C THR A 125 -2.69 14.11 -5.56
N GLU A 126 -1.73 14.93 -5.13
CA GLU A 126 -0.39 14.99 -5.74
C GLU A 126 0.36 13.65 -5.65
N LYS A 127 0.21 12.91 -4.55
CA LYS A 127 0.79 11.56 -4.43
C LYS A 127 0.14 10.57 -5.37
N ILE A 128 -1.20 10.59 -5.48
CA ILE A 128 -1.94 9.69 -6.36
C ILE A 128 -1.56 9.95 -7.81
N GLU A 129 -1.54 11.21 -8.25
CA GLU A 129 -1.09 11.59 -9.59
C GLU A 129 0.37 11.15 -9.84
N GLY A 130 1.25 11.30 -8.84
CA GLY A 130 2.62 10.79 -8.90
C GLY A 130 2.72 9.27 -9.00
N PHE A 131 1.87 8.53 -8.26
CA PHE A 131 1.79 7.08 -8.33
C PHE A 131 1.24 6.59 -9.67
N GLU A 132 0.22 7.24 -10.22
CA GLU A 132 -0.35 6.93 -11.52
C GLU A 132 0.66 7.18 -12.64
N ALA A 133 1.40 8.30 -12.58
CA ALA A 133 2.48 8.59 -13.51
C ALA A 133 3.61 7.55 -13.43
N ALA A 134 4.07 7.22 -12.21
CA ALA A 134 5.10 6.20 -11.99
C ALA A 134 4.64 4.81 -12.45
N GLN A 135 3.38 4.44 -12.21
CA GLN A 135 2.82 3.18 -12.67
C GLN A 135 2.74 3.13 -14.20
N THR A 136 2.30 4.20 -14.84
CA THR A 136 2.24 4.30 -16.32
C THR A 136 3.63 4.17 -16.92
N GLN A 137 4.63 4.84 -16.35
CA GLN A 137 6.02 4.73 -16.79
C GLN A 137 6.58 3.31 -16.60
N ALA A 138 6.30 2.69 -15.45
CA ALA A 138 6.73 1.31 -15.17
C ALA A 138 6.07 0.29 -16.12
N GLN A 139 4.78 0.43 -16.41
CA GLN A 139 4.07 -0.41 -17.38
C GLN A 139 4.63 -0.24 -18.79
N ARG A 140 4.92 1.00 -19.19
CA ARG A 140 5.56 1.30 -20.47
C ARG A 140 6.94 0.65 -20.56
N ALA A 141 7.79 0.80 -19.54
CA ALA A 141 9.12 0.17 -19.49
C ALA A 141 9.04 -1.36 -19.54
N ALA A 142 8.09 -1.98 -18.83
CA ALA A 142 7.86 -3.42 -18.90
C ALA A 142 7.45 -3.88 -20.30
N THR A 143 6.54 -3.14 -20.95
CA THR A 143 6.08 -3.44 -22.31
C THR A 143 7.21 -3.31 -23.34
N ILE A 144 8.06 -2.28 -23.21
CA ILE A 144 9.25 -2.10 -24.06
C ILE A 144 10.18 -3.30 -23.91
N ARG A 145 10.47 -3.71 -22.67
CA ARG A 145 11.37 -4.83 -22.38
C ARG A 145 10.84 -6.15 -22.94
N GLU A 146 9.56 -6.44 -22.76
CA GLU A 146 8.92 -7.65 -23.29
C GLU A 146 8.99 -7.70 -24.81
N LYS A 147 8.60 -6.61 -25.49
CA LYS A 147 8.64 -6.50 -26.96
C LYS A 147 10.05 -6.60 -27.51
N ALA A 148 11.02 -6.00 -26.84
CA ALA A 148 12.41 -6.05 -27.25
C ALA A 148 12.98 -7.46 -27.11
N HIS A 149 12.70 -8.14 -26.00
CA HIS A 149 13.12 -9.51 -25.78
C HIS A 149 12.47 -10.47 -26.81
N ALA A 150 11.22 -10.22 -27.21
CA ALA A 150 10.58 -10.95 -28.31
C ALA A 150 11.27 -10.73 -29.67
N LEU A 151 11.91 -9.58 -29.88
CA LEU A 151 12.72 -9.27 -31.06
C LEU A 151 14.19 -9.71 -30.93
N GLY A 152 14.56 -10.38 -29.83
CA GLY A 152 15.92 -10.85 -29.57
C GLY A 152 16.89 -9.76 -29.14
N LEU A 153 16.39 -8.62 -28.67
CA LEU A 153 17.18 -7.55 -28.05
C LEU A 153 17.27 -7.83 -26.54
N ASP A 154 18.49 -8.00 -26.03
CA ASP A 154 18.77 -8.10 -24.59
C ASP A 154 18.78 -6.72 -23.90
N ASP A 155 18.76 -6.71 -22.57
CA ASP A 155 18.69 -5.47 -21.77
C ASP A 155 19.89 -4.52 -22.02
N ASP A 156 21.08 -5.05 -22.33
CA ASP A 156 22.25 -4.22 -22.62
C ASP A 156 22.06 -3.50 -23.97
N THR A 157 21.52 -4.18 -24.98
CA THR A 157 21.15 -3.54 -26.25
C THR A 157 19.99 -2.56 -26.08
N LEU A 158 19.07 -2.82 -25.16
CA LEU A 158 17.97 -1.91 -24.86
C LEU A 158 18.48 -0.58 -24.26
N SER A 159 19.48 -0.66 -23.39
CA SER A 159 20.04 0.49 -22.67
C SER A 159 20.71 1.54 -23.58
N ILE A 160 21.15 1.12 -24.78
CA ILE A 160 21.77 2.00 -25.78
C ILE A 160 20.77 2.53 -26.81
N ILE A 161 19.53 2.01 -26.82
CA ILE A 161 18.45 2.47 -27.69
C ILE A 161 17.72 3.60 -26.96
N LYS A 162 17.69 4.79 -27.59
CA LYS A 162 16.88 5.91 -27.10
C LYS A 162 15.44 5.71 -27.55
N ILE A 163 14.51 5.68 -26.60
CA ILE A 163 13.07 5.58 -26.83
C ILE A 163 12.43 6.74 -26.07
N ASP A 164 12.00 7.77 -26.80
CA ASP A 164 11.31 8.92 -26.21
C ASP A 164 9.85 8.59 -25.88
N ASP A 165 9.19 9.40 -25.04
CA ASP A 165 7.81 9.14 -24.59
C ASP A 165 6.77 9.08 -25.71
N ASN A 166 7.00 9.82 -26.79
CA ASN A 166 6.10 9.88 -27.95
C ASN A 166 6.47 8.91 -29.07
N ASP A 167 7.57 8.15 -28.93
CA ASP A 167 8.00 7.24 -29.97
C ASP A 167 7.08 6.02 -30.08
N ASP A 168 6.90 5.57 -31.33
CA ASP A 168 6.31 4.27 -31.61
C ASP A 168 7.34 3.18 -31.25
N VAL A 169 7.14 2.60 -30.06
CA VAL A 169 7.99 1.56 -29.46
C VAL A 169 8.21 0.39 -30.44
N ASP A 170 7.18 -0.02 -31.18
CA ASP A 170 7.28 -1.16 -32.11
C ASP A 170 8.19 -0.83 -33.29
N GLN A 171 8.06 0.38 -33.86
CA GLN A 171 8.91 0.82 -34.96
C GLN A 171 10.37 0.98 -34.54
N VAL A 172 10.62 1.59 -33.38
CA VAL A 172 11.98 1.82 -32.87
C VAL A 172 12.67 0.49 -32.58
N LEU A 173 12.00 -0.42 -31.86
CA LEU A 173 12.56 -1.74 -31.54
C LEU A 173 12.75 -2.60 -32.79
N SER A 174 11.80 -2.61 -33.73
CA SER A 174 11.94 -3.34 -34.99
C SER A 174 13.12 -2.85 -35.82
N LYS A 175 13.32 -1.52 -35.88
CA LYS A 175 14.47 -0.92 -36.58
C LYS A 175 15.79 -1.25 -35.88
N ALA A 176 15.83 -1.20 -34.55
CA ALA A 176 17.00 -1.56 -33.77
C ALA A 176 17.37 -3.04 -33.94
N ALA A 177 16.39 -3.95 -33.86
CA ALA A 177 16.59 -5.37 -34.09
C ALA A 177 17.16 -5.64 -35.50
N LYS A 178 16.62 -4.98 -36.53
CA LYS A 178 17.17 -5.09 -37.90
C LYS A 178 18.61 -4.58 -38.00
N MET A 179 18.94 -3.47 -37.34
CA MET A 179 20.30 -2.94 -37.31
C MET A 179 21.27 -3.89 -36.60
N PHE A 180 20.83 -4.53 -35.51
CA PHE A 180 21.62 -5.49 -34.73
C PHE A 180 21.85 -6.81 -35.46
N VAL A 181 20.82 -7.32 -36.14
CA VAL A 181 20.94 -8.49 -37.03
C VAL A 181 21.86 -8.17 -38.22
N LYS A 182 21.75 -6.97 -38.80
CA LYS A 182 22.57 -6.53 -39.94
C LYS A 182 24.03 -6.27 -39.58
N SER A 183 24.33 -5.82 -38.36
CA SER A 183 25.69 -5.53 -37.90
C SER A 183 26.49 -6.78 -37.54
N GLY A 184 25.87 -7.97 -37.50
CA GLY A 184 26.55 -9.23 -37.21
C GLY A 184 27.02 -9.36 -35.75
N ILE A 185 26.55 -8.49 -34.85
CA ILE A 185 26.85 -8.53 -33.41
C ILE A 185 25.86 -9.45 -32.66
N GLY A 186 24.81 -9.91 -33.33
CA GLY A 186 23.78 -10.78 -32.76
C GLY A 186 24.26 -12.20 -32.45
N VAL A 187 24.34 -12.52 -31.17
CA VAL A 187 24.09 -13.88 -30.68
C VAL A 187 22.68 -14.23 -31.15
N THR A 188 22.56 -15.22 -32.03
CA THR A 188 21.26 -15.73 -32.48
C THR A 188 20.39 -16.07 -31.25
N PRO A 189 19.18 -15.50 -31.07
CA PRO A 189 18.30 -15.90 -29.99
C PRO A 189 17.91 -17.37 -30.18
N PRO A 190 17.67 -18.15 -29.11
CA PRO A 190 17.12 -19.49 -29.25
C PRO A 190 15.74 -19.37 -29.88
N LEU A 191 15.64 -19.79 -31.13
CA LEU A 191 14.41 -19.83 -31.90
C LEU A 191 13.45 -20.79 -31.18
N PHE A 192 12.46 -20.23 -30.48
CA PHE A 192 11.29 -20.99 -30.07
C PHE A 192 10.49 -21.29 -31.35
N GLY A 193 10.70 -22.47 -31.91
CA GLY A 193 9.82 -23.09 -32.90
C GLY A 193 10.20 -22.90 -34.37
N GLY A 194 10.74 -23.97 -34.95
CA GLY A 194 10.44 -24.38 -36.33
C GLY A 194 11.41 -23.89 -37.42
N GLY A 195 12.20 -24.83 -37.97
CA GLY A 195 12.77 -24.67 -39.31
C GLY A 195 14.25 -25.03 -39.46
N GLU A 196 14.52 -26.34 -39.55
CA GLU A 196 15.58 -26.96 -40.38
C GLU A 196 16.98 -26.32 -40.45
N SER A 197 17.91 -26.85 -39.66
CA SER A 197 19.32 -27.06 -40.06
C SER A 197 20.01 -28.04 -39.10
N GLY A 198 19.56 -29.30 -39.16
CA GLY A 198 19.91 -30.38 -38.22
C GLY A 198 21.37 -30.87 -38.23
N ASP A 199 22.20 -30.46 -39.18
CA ASP A 199 23.49 -31.14 -39.37
C ASP A 199 24.70 -30.46 -38.70
N LYS A 200 24.64 -29.15 -38.41
CA LYS A 200 25.79 -28.44 -37.80
C LYS A 200 25.71 -28.35 -36.28
N MET A 201 24.51 -28.44 -35.71
CA MET A 201 24.30 -28.36 -34.26
C MET A 201 24.61 -29.70 -33.56
N SER A 202 24.38 -30.83 -34.22
CA SER A 202 24.69 -32.17 -33.70
C SER A 202 26.20 -32.38 -33.54
N ALA A 203 27.02 -31.94 -34.50
CA ALA A 203 28.47 -32.01 -34.43
C ALA A 203 29.06 -31.12 -33.32
N ALA A 204 28.53 -29.90 -33.16
CA ALA A 204 28.95 -28.99 -32.11
C ALA A 204 28.52 -29.45 -30.70
N MET A 205 27.37 -30.12 -30.59
CA MET A 205 26.86 -30.67 -29.33
C MET A 205 27.59 -31.97 -28.93
N ALA A 206 27.93 -32.83 -29.90
CA ALA A 206 28.78 -34.01 -29.68
C ALA A 206 30.19 -33.61 -29.21
N ALA A 207 30.80 -32.60 -29.85
CA ALA A 207 32.11 -32.09 -29.44
C ALA A 207 32.10 -31.40 -28.07
N ARG A 208 30.95 -30.87 -27.62
CA ARG A 208 30.78 -30.31 -26.27
C ARG A 208 30.57 -31.40 -25.21
N LEU A 209 29.88 -32.49 -25.53
CA LEU A 209 29.69 -33.61 -24.62
C LEU A 209 31.01 -34.35 -24.32
N ASP A 210 31.82 -34.61 -25.35
CA ASP A 210 33.13 -35.26 -25.16
C ASP A 210 34.10 -34.41 -24.35
N ARG A 211 34.09 -33.08 -24.56
CA ARG A 211 34.92 -32.16 -23.77
C ARG A 211 34.51 -32.11 -22.30
N LYS A 212 33.22 -32.35 -22.01
CA LYS A 212 32.68 -32.37 -20.63
C LYS A 212 33.03 -33.69 -19.93
N LYS A 213 32.97 -34.83 -20.63
CA LYS A 213 33.45 -36.13 -20.12
C LYS A 213 34.95 -36.10 -19.81
N ALA A 214 35.77 -35.54 -20.70
CA ALA A 214 37.21 -35.41 -20.48
C ALA A 214 37.56 -34.52 -19.27
N ALA A 215 36.74 -33.49 -18.99
CA ALA A 215 36.93 -32.61 -17.83
C ALA A 215 36.48 -33.25 -16.50
N GLU A 216 35.47 -34.12 -16.53
CA GLU A 216 35.03 -34.88 -15.36
C GLU A 216 36.00 -36.01 -14.99
N ASP A 217 36.59 -36.69 -15.98
CA ASP A 217 37.63 -37.71 -15.73
C ASP A 217 38.93 -37.11 -15.14
N TYR A 218 39.28 -35.87 -15.54
CA TYR A 218 40.42 -35.15 -14.96
C TYR A 218 40.19 -34.71 -13.50
N LYS A 219 38.96 -34.35 -13.13
CA LYS A 219 38.60 -34.03 -11.74
C LYS A 219 38.55 -35.26 -10.84
N THR A 220 38.14 -36.41 -11.38
CA THR A 220 37.99 -37.63 -10.59
C THR A 220 39.33 -38.33 -10.32
N SER A 221 40.30 -38.17 -11.22
CA SER A 221 41.67 -38.67 -11.05
C SER A 221 42.52 -37.80 -10.10
N ALA A 222 42.30 -36.48 -10.08
CA ALA A 222 43.01 -35.56 -9.18
C ALA A 222 42.66 -35.74 -7.68
N ILE A 223 41.45 -36.25 -7.38
CA ILE A 223 41.00 -36.46 -5.99
C ILE A 223 41.49 -37.80 -5.42
N LYS A 224 41.86 -38.77 -6.26
CA LYS A 224 42.29 -40.11 -5.82
C LYS A 224 43.80 -40.23 -5.55
N GLY A 225 44.58 -39.18 -5.78
CA GLY A 225 46.04 -39.13 -5.55
C GLY A 225 46.46 -38.46 -4.24
N LEU A 226 45.52 -38.05 -3.39
CA LEU A 226 45.77 -37.42 -2.09
C LEU A 226 45.10 -38.26 -0.99
N ASN A 227 45.70 -39.41 -0.69
CA ASN A 227 45.66 -40.11 0.59
C ASN A 227 46.89 -41.00 0.69
#